data_AF-A0A443RHL4-F1
#
_entry.id   AF-A0A443RHL4-F1
#
_cell.length_a   1.000
_cell.length_b   1.000
_cell.length_c   1.000
_cell.angle_alpha   90.00
_cell.angle_beta   90.00
_cell.angle_gamma   90.00
#
_symmetry.space_group_name_H-M   'P 1'
#
loop_
_entity.id
_entity.type
_entity.pdbx_description
1 polymer ?
#
loop_
_entity_poly.entity_id
_entity_poly.type
_entity_poly.pdbx_seq_one_letter_code
_entity_poly.pdbx_strand_id
1 'polypeptide(L)'
;GLVLIYVTIPFLEKTKGKFNYLIYIAHRWFRLTPALVGLIMFIYLFPFFGSGPVFKHHVYPYVQSCERNWWYDLLYISNWYSDIPGMCAEQIWFIGADFQMYLFAPILFFAYYRSETLGIIVNVFFIALGMFSAGLATFMTDTGPTFNFDHTINVQ
;
A
#
# COMPACT_ATOMS: atom_id res chain seq x y z
N GLY A 1 -12.33 3.67 -2.75
CA GLY A 1 -12.81 5.05 -2.58
C GLY A 1 -14.31 5.13 -2.77
N LEU A 2 -14.79 5.46 -3.96
CA LEU A 2 -16.23 5.77 -4.17
C LEU A 2 -17.06 4.55 -4.62
N VAL A 3 -16.52 3.74 -5.52
CA VAL A 3 -17.15 2.49 -5.98
C VAL A 3 -17.44 1.54 -4.82
N LEU A 4 -16.51 1.46 -3.86
CA LEU A 4 -16.66 0.61 -2.69
C LEU A 4 -17.83 1.07 -1.81
N ILE A 5 -17.99 2.38 -1.59
CA ILE A 5 -19.15 2.95 -0.86
C ILE A 5 -20.44 2.67 -1.62
N TYR A 6 -20.45 2.99 -2.92
CA TYR A 6 -21.62 2.86 -3.78
C TYR A 6 -22.16 1.43 -3.85
N VAL A 7 -21.27 0.43 -3.83
CA VAL A 7 -21.67 -0.98 -3.81
C VAL A 7 -22.03 -1.45 -2.40
N THR A 8 -21.34 -0.97 -1.36
CA THR A 8 -21.46 -1.49 0.02
C THR A 8 -22.70 -0.96 0.74
N ILE A 9 -23.10 0.30 0.53
CA ILE A 9 -24.31 0.88 1.15
C ILE A 9 -25.59 0.11 0.79
N PRO A 10 -25.95 -0.10 -0.49
CA PRO A 10 -27.16 -0.84 -0.84
C PRO A 10 -27.08 -2.32 -0.42
N PHE A 11 -25.87 -2.88 -0.32
CA PHE A 11 -25.67 -4.21 0.24
C PHE A 11 -25.95 -4.24 1.75
N LEU A 12 -25.47 -3.25 2.51
CA LEU A 12 -25.72 -3.14 3.95
C LEU A 12 -27.20 -2.97 4.26
N GLU A 13 -27.93 -2.17 3.49
CA GLU A 13 -29.38 -2.00 3.60
C GLU A 13 -30.13 -3.32 3.39
N LYS A 14 -29.78 -4.07 2.34
CA LYS A 14 -30.38 -5.40 2.06
C LYS A 14 -30.10 -6.43 3.15
N THR A 15 -28.92 -6.35 3.76
CA THR A 15 -28.47 -7.33 4.77
C THR A 15 -28.80 -6.90 6.21
N LYS A 16 -29.55 -5.80 6.39
CA LYS A 16 -29.90 -5.19 7.69
C LYS A 16 -28.67 -5.00 8.60
N GLY A 17 -27.54 -4.62 8.03
CA GLY A 17 -26.29 -4.40 8.77
C GLY A 17 -25.50 -5.65 9.19
N LYS A 18 -25.87 -6.86 8.72
CA LYS A 18 -25.04 -8.05 8.93
C LYS A 18 -23.80 -8.00 8.03
N PHE A 19 -22.67 -7.58 8.59
CA PHE A 19 -21.40 -7.43 7.88
C PHE A 19 -20.32 -8.31 8.54
N ASN A 20 -19.81 -9.30 7.80
CA ASN A 20 -18.70 -10.11 8.27
C ASN A 20 -17.36 -9.50 7.85
N TYR A 21 -16.73 -8.79 8.78
CA TYR A 21 -15.45 -8.11 8.55
C TYR A 21 -14.34 -9.06 8.09
N LEU A 22 -14.29 -10.28 8.62
CA LEU A 22 -13.25 -11.26 8.25
C LEU A 22 -13.40 -11.72 6.80
N ILE A 23 -14.61 -12.01 6.35
CA ILE A 23 -14.88 -12.40 4.96
C ILE A 23 -14.56 -11.24 4.01
N TYR A 24 -14.92 -10.02 4.41
CA TYR A 24 -14.62 -8.81 3.63
C TYR A 24 -13.12 -8.59 3.42
N ILE A 25 -12.30 -8.80 4.46
CA ILE A 25 -10.83 -8.73 4.34
C ILE A 25 -10.31 -9.90 3.52
N ALA A 26 -10.71 -11.13 3.86
CA ALA A 26 -10.21 -12.34 3.22
C ALA A 26 -10.45 -12.31 1.71
N HIS A 27 -11.63 -11.89 1.26
CA HIS A 27 -11.96 -11.79 -0.16
C HIS A 27 -11.00 -10.85 -0.91
N ARG A 28 -10.65 -9.70 -0.32
CA ARG A 28 -9.70 -8.77 -0.94
C ARG A 28 -8.28 -9.30 -0.88
N TRP A 29 -7.90 -9.93 0.23
CA TRP A 29 -6.60 -10.56 0.38
C TRP A 29 -6.39 -11.64 -0.69
N PHE A 30 -7.30 -12.63 -0.79
CA PHE A 30 -7.25 -13.68 -1.82
C PHE A 30 -7.26 -13.17 -3.26
N ARG A 31 -7.80 -11.97 -3.52
CA ARG A 31 -7.76 -11.36 -4.86
C ARG A 31 -6.40 -10.73 -5.18
N LEU A 32 -5.75 -10.09 -4.21
CA LEU A 32 -4.50 -9.35 -4.41
C LEU A 32 -3.25 -10.23 -4.23
N THR A 33 -3.27 -11.16 -3.29
CA THR A 33 -2.14 -12.03 -2.95
C THR A 33 -1.61 -12.84 -4.13
N PRO A 34 -2.43 -13.43 -5.03
CA PRO A 34 -1.91 -14.21 -6.16
C PRO A 34 -1.04 -13.39 -7.11
N ALA A 35 -1.43 -12.14 -7.37
CA ALA A 35 -0.65 -11.23 -8.22
C ALA A 35 0.68 -10.86 -7.54
N LEU A 36 0.65 -10.63 -6.22
CA LEU A 36 1.84 -10.29 -5.45
C LEU A 36 2.83 -11.47 -5.37
N VAL A 37 2.33 -12.68 -5.15
CA VAL A 37 3.14 -13.92 -5.21
C VAL A 37 3.76 -14.09 -6.59
N GLY A 38 2.99 -13.82 -7.67
CA GLY A 38 3.50 -13.84 -9.03
C GLY A 38 4.65 -12.84 -9.25
N LEU A 39 4.53 -11.63 -8.72
CA LEU A 39 5.59 -10.61 -8.78
C LEU A 39 6.85 -11.05 -8.02
N ILE A 40 6.69 -11.58 -6.81
CA ILE A 40 7.81 -12.10 -6.00
C ILE A 40 8.52 -13.22 -6.76
N MET A 41 7.77 -14.19 -7.29
CA MET A 41 8.34 -15.28 -8.10
C MET A 41 9.05 -14.77 -9.35
N PHE A 42 8.49 -13.75 -10.02
CA PHE A 42 9.14 -13.13 -11.17
C PHE A 42 10.49 -12.50 -10.79
N ILE A 43 10.57 -11.78 -9.67
CA ILE A 43 11.82 -11.18 -9.18
C ILE A 43 12.87 -12.26 -8.88
N TYR A 44 12.46 -13.39 -8.29
CA TYR A 44 13.35 -14.54 -8.07
C TYR A 44 13.87 -15.16 -9.37
N LEU A 45 13.07 -15.19 -10.43
CA LEU A 45 13.45 -15.76 -11.73
C LEU A 45 14.20 -14.77 -12.62
N PHE A 46 14.08 -13.47 -12.37
CA PHE A 46 14.66 -12.40 -13.18
C PHE A 46 16.18 -12.55 -13.43
N PRO A 47 17.01 -12.95 -12.44
CA PRO A 47 18.44 -13.16 -12.64
C PRO A 47 18.80 -14.19 -13.72
N PHE A 48 17.92 -15.15 -14.02
CA PHE A 48 18.17 -16.18 -15.03
C PHE A 48 17.98 -15.68 -16.46
N PHE A 49 17.29 -14.56 -16.66
CA PHE A 49 17.00 -13.99 -17.98
C PHE A 49 18.08 -13.05 -18.51
N GLY A 50 19.10 -12.71 -17.71
CA GLY A 50 20.13 -11.75 -18.08
C GLY A 50 21.50 -12.07 -17.53
N SER A 51 22.54 -11.64 -18.23
CA SER A 51 23.93 -11.79 -17.80
C SER A 51 24.71 -10.49 -18.03
N GLY A 52 25.51 -10.07 -17.06
CA GLY A 52 26.40 -8.91 -17.19
C GLY A 52 26.69 -8.24 -15.85
N PRO A 53 27.81 -7.50 -15.72
CA PRO A 53 28.19 -6.83 -14.46
C PRO A 53 27.18 -5.74 -14.04
N VAL A 54 26.67 -4.97 -15.00
CA VAL A 54 25.62 -3.95 -14.76
C VAL A 54 24.32 -4.62 -14.31
N PHE A 55 23.93 -5.69 -14.98
CA PHE A 55 22.74 -6.47 -14.62
C PHE A 55 22.84 -7.03 -13.20
N LYS A 56 24.01 -7.58 -12.83
CA LYS A 56 24.26 -8.06 -11.47
C LYS A 56 24.16 -6.95 -10.43
N HIS A 57 24.75 -5.78 -10.72
CA HIS A 57 24.76 -4.66 -9.79
C HIS A 57 23.36 -4.11 -9.49
N HIS A 58 22.49 -4.05 -10.49
CA HIS A 58 21.12 -3.56 -10.29
C HIS A 58 20.15 -4.63 -9.79
N VAL A 59 20.25 -5.87 -10.25
CA VAL A 59 19.23 -6.91 -9.96
C VAL A 59 19.45 -7.60 -8.62
N TYR A 60 20.70 -7.90 -8.25
CA TYR A 60 20.99 -8.67 -7.03
C TYR A 60 20.51 -7.99 -5.74
N PRO A 61 20.63 -6.65 -5.58
CA PRO A 61 20.06 -5.98 -4.41
C PRO A 61 18.55 -6.20 -4.26
N TYR A 62 17.77 -6.11 -5.35
CA TYR A 62 16.31 -6.37 -5.30
C TYR A 62 16.01 -7.81 -4.91
N VAL A 63 16.76 -8.78 -5.44
CA VAL A 63 16.57 -10.20 -5.09
C VAL A 63 16.91 -10.45 -3.63
N GLN A 64 18.01 -9.89 -3.11
CA GLN A 64 18.41 -10.03 -1.69
C GLN A 64 17.42 -9.37 -0.74
N SER A 65 16.95 -8.16 -1.08
CA SER A 65 15.91 -7.48 -0.32
C SER A 65 14.60 -8.27 -0.34
N CYS A 66 14.23 -8.83 -1.50
CA CYS A 66 13.03 -9.65 -1.61
C CYS A 66 13.13 -10.95 -0.82
N GLU A 67 14.29 -11.62 -0.83
CA GLU A 67 14.52 -12.84 -0.06
C GLU A 67 14.41 -12.61 1.45
N ARG A 68 14.80 -11.44 1.92
CA ARG A 68 14.67 -11.06 3.31
C ARG A 68 13.24 -10.64 3.68
N ASN A 69 12.55 -9.95 2.76
CA ASN A 69 11.35 -9.18 3.10
C ASN A 69 10.05 -9.61 2.40
N TRP A 70 10.05 -10.66 1.59
CA TRP A 70 8.87 -11.16 0.87
C TRP A 70 7.64 -11.35 1.76
N TRP A 71 7.84 -11.75 3.02
CA TRP A 71 6.75 -11.97 3.97
C TRP A 71 6.14 -10.65 4.49
N TYR A 72 6.93 -9.58 4.62
CA TYR A 72 6.40 -8.25 4.95
C TYR A 72 5.53 -7.71 3.82
N ASP A 73 5.94 -7.96 2.57
CA ASP A 73 5.17 -7.59 1.38
C ASP A 73 3.86 -8.37 1.30
N LEU A 74 3.87 -9.69 1.57
CA LEU A 74 2.64 -10.52 1.61
C LEU A 74 1.67 -10.13 2.73
N LEU A 75 2.19 -9.61 3.84
CA LEU A 75 1.39 -9.09 4.94
C LEU A 75 0.95 -7.63 4.74
N TYR A 76 1.36 -6.98 3.64
CA TYR A 76 1.03 -5.58 3.33
C TYR A 76 1.50 -4.57 4.39
N ILE A 77 2.59 -4.87 5.09
CA ILE A 77 3.16 -4.04 6.16
C ILE A 77 4.52 -3.43 5.81
N SER A 78 5.01 -3.66 4.59
CA SER A 78 6.33 -3.17 4.15
C SER A 78 6.47 -1.65 4.20
N ASN A 79 5.36 -0.89 4.18
CA ASN A 79 5.35 0.57 4.29
C ASN A 79 5.71 1.14 5.66
N TRP A 80 5.52 0.38 6.74
CA TRP A 80 5.73 0.91 8.10
C TRP A 80 7.18 0.82 8.57
N TYR A 81 8.02 0.16 7.79
CA TYR A 81 9.38 -0.12 8.17
C TYR A 81 10.33 0.68 7.29
N SER A 82 10.42 1.98 7.58
CA SER A 82 11.30 2.94 6.88
C SER A 82 12.78 2.57 6.95
N ASP A 83 13.18 1.72 7.89
CA ASP A 83 14.56 1.30 8.13
C ASP A 83 14.95 -0.03 7.46
N ILE A 84 14.05 -0.71 6.72
CA ILE A 84 14.45 -1.93 6.01
C ILE A 84 15.03 -1.54 4.66
N PRO A 85 16.29 -1.88 4.36
CA PRO A 85 16.84 -1.72 3.02
C PRO A 85 16.13 -2.69 2.08
N GLY A 86 15.05 -2.21 1.47
CA GLY A 86 14.42 -2.76 0.28
C GLY A 86 13.14 -3.55 0.52
N MET A 87 12.05 -3.02 0.01
CA MET A 87 10.88 -3.80 -0.40
C MET A 87 11.27 -4.71 -1.58
N CYS A 88 10.54 -5.81 -1.83
CA CYS A 88 10.78 -6.62 -3.04
C CYS A 88 10.72 -5.76 -4.31
N ALA A 89 9.78 -4.82 -4.36
CA ALA A 89 9.65 -3.83 -5.40
C ALA A 89 9.05 -2.55 -4.82
N GLU A 90 9.53 -1.40 -5.28
CA GLU A 90 9.06 -0.10 -4.80
C GLU A 90 7.53 0.00 -4.96
N GLN A 91 6.98 -0.41 -6.10
CA GLN A 91 5.54 -0.33 -6.39
C GLN A 91 4.64 -1.06 -5.37
N ILE A 92 5.18 -2.02 -4.60
CA ILE A 92 4.43 -2.73 -3.55
C ILE A 92 4.03 -1.79 -2.41
N TRP A 93 4.77 -0.69 -2.21
CA TRP A 93 4.45 0.32 -1.19
C TRP A 93 3.00 0.80 -1.33
N PHE A 94 2.58 1.13 -2.56
CA PHE A 94 1.23 1.61 -2.81
C PHE A 94 0.18 0.54 -2.54
N ILE A 95 0.47 -0.72 -2.89
CA ILE A 95 -0.44 -1.85 -2.67
C ILE A 95 -0.64 -2.09 -1.16
N GLY A 96 0.42 -2.02 -0.37
CA GLY A 96 0.34 -2.11 1.08
C GLY A 96 -0.53 -1.01 1.68
N ALA A 97 -0.36 0.24 1.21
CA ALA A 97 -1.11 1.39 1.71
C ALA A 97 -2.60 1.27 1.36
N ASP A 98 -2.92 0.83 0.14
CA ASP A 98 -4.29 0.59 -0.29
C ASP A 98 -5.00 -0.52 0.52
N PHE A 99 -4.28 -1.60 0.88
CA PHE A 99 -4.82 -2.62 1.77
C PHE A 99 -5.08 -2.08 3.18
N GLN A 100 -4.17 -1.27 3.72
CA GLN A 100 -4.34 -0.61 5.02
C GLN A 100 -5.55 0.33 5.02
N MET A 101 -5.72 1.16 3.99
CA MET A 101 -6.91 2.01 3.83
C MET A 101 -8.21 1.19 3.75
N TYR A 102 -8.16 0.00 3.14
CA TYR A 102 -9.32 -0.89 3.08
C TYR A 102 -9.74 -1.46 4.44
N LEU A 103 -8.79 -1.69 5.36
CA LEU A 103 -9.08 -2.13 6.72
C LEU A 103 -9.89 -1.07 7.49
N PHE A 104 -9.58 0.21 7.28
CA PHE A 104 -10.32 1.32 7.92
C PHE A 104 -11.62 1.69 7.19
N ALA A 105 -11.81 1.24 5.95
CA ALA A 105 -12.95 1.61 5.12
C ALA A 105 -14.34 1.28 5.73
N PRO A 106 -14.56 0.18 6.48
CA PRO A 106 -15.83 -0.08 7.14
C PRO A 106 -16.26 1.02 8.12
N ILE A 107 -15.32 1.73 8.75
CA ILE A 107 -15.63 2.86 9.65
C ILE A 107 -16.41 3.93 8.87
N LEU A 108 -15.97 4.24 7.65
CA LEU A 108 -16.66 5.17 6.77
C LEU A 108 -18.04 4.64 6.38
N PHE A 109 -18.16 3.37 5.97
CA PHE A 109 -19.45 2.85 5.50
C PHE A 109 -20.49 2.77 6.62
N PHE A 110 -20.08 2.39 7.84
CA PHE A 110 -20.97 2.41 9.00
C PHE A 110 -21.34 3.84 9.40
N ALA A 111 -20.43 4.80 9.30
CA ALA A 111 -20.74 6.21 9.55
C ALA A 111 -21.79 6.73 8.56
N TYR A 112 -21.61 6.49 7.25
CA TYR A 112 -22.57 6.84 6.20
C TYR A 112 -23.91 6.13 6.35
N TYR A 113 -23.90 4.84 6.72
CA TYR A 113 -25.13 4.07 6.98
C TYR A 113 -25.94 4.62 8.15
N ARG A 114 -25.27 5.20 9.16
CA ARG A 114 -25.94 5.80 10.33
C ARG A 114 -26.52 7.18 10.02
N SER A 115 -25.77 8.02 9.31
CA SER A 115 -26.19 9.36 8.87
C SER A 115 -25.23 9.88 7.81
N GLU A 116 -25.77 10.49 6.75
CA GLU A 116 -24.97 11.13 5.71
C GLU A 116 -24.05 12.23 6.27
N THR A 117 -24.56 13.05 7.20
CA THR A 117 -23.78 14.13 7.84
C THR A 117 -22.61 13.58 8.65
N LEU A 118 -22.82 12.48 9.40
CA LEU A 118 -21.76 11.82 10.17
C LEU A 118 -20.68 11.27 9.24
N GLY A 119 -21.08 10.63 8.13
CA GLY A 119 -20.16 10.13 7.11
C GLY A 119 -19.27 11.22 6.51
N ILE A 120 -19.84 12.38 6.21
CA ILE A 120 -19.10 13.54 5.69
C ILE A 120 -18.10 14.06 6.74
N ILE A 121 -18.52 14.23 7.99
CA ILE A 121 -17.64 14.71 9.08
C ILE A 121 -16.44 13.78 9.26
N VAL A 122 -16.68 12.47 9.34
CA VAL A 122 -15.61 11.47 9.50
C VAL A 122 -14.68 11.49 8.28
N ASN A 123 -15.22 11.64 7.07
CA ASN A 123 -14.42 11.72 5.86
C ASN A 123 -13.50 12.96 5.84
N VAL A 124 -14.05 14.14 6.13
CA VAL A 124 -13.28 15.39 6.21
C VAL A 124 -12.19 15.30 7.29
N PHE A 125 -12.50 14.68 8.43
CA PHE A 125 -11.52 14.44 9.49
C PHE A 125 -10.35 13.58 9.01
N PHE A 126 -10.59 12.46 8.33
CA PHE A 126 -9.52 11.63 7.79
C PHE A 126 -8.68 12.35 6.72
N ILE A 127 -9.30 13.16 5.86
CA ILE A 127 -8.59 13.97 4.86
C ILE A 127 -7.68 14.98 5.56
N ALA A 128 -8.21 15.72 6.55
CA ALA A 128 -7.44 16.70 7.30
C ALA A 128 -6.27 16.05 8.07
N LEU A 129 -6.51 14.90 8.70
CA LEU A 129 -5.47 14.12 9.37
C LEU A 129 -4.36 13.68 8.40
N GLY A 130 -4.75 13.21 7.21
CA GLY A 130 -3.80 12.84 6.16
C GLY A 130 -2.94 14.03 5.73
N MET A 131 -3.55 15.17 5.40
CA MET A 131 -2.86 16.41 5.04
C MET A 131 -1.92 16.87 6.15
N PHE A 132 -2.37 16.83 7.40
CA PHE A 132 -1.57 17.22 8.55
C PHE A 132 -0.37 16.29 8.75
N SER A 133 -0.57 14.98 8.66
CA SER A 133 0.50 13.98 8.81
C SER A 133 1.59 14.13 7.74
N ALA A 134 1.20 14.37 6.48
CA ALA A 134 2.15 14.62 5.38
C ALA A 134 2.91 15.94 5.58
N GLY A 135 2.22 16.99 6.03
CA GLY A 135 2.85 18.28 6.36
C GLY A 135 3.84 18.16 7.51
N LEU A 136 3.48 17.44 8.58
CA LEU A 136 4.36 17.19 9.71
C LEU A 136 5.58 16.36 9.34
N ALA A 137 5.38 15.30 8.54
CA ALA A 137 6.50 14.50 8.03
C ALA A 137 7.47 15.34 7.20
N THR A 138 6.94 16.18 6.31
CA THR A 138 7.77 17.11 5.51
C THR A 138 8.55 18.09 6.39
N PHE A 139 7.92 18.62 7.45
CA PHE A 139 8.58 19.54 8.38
C PHE A 139 9.68 18.87 9.20
N MET A 140 9.52 17.61 9.58
CA MET A 140 10.47 16.89 10.42
C MET A 140 11.67 16.33 9.64
N THR A 141 11.48 16.00 8.36
CA THR A 141 12.48 15.28 7.56
C THR A 141 13.22 16.18 6.56
N ASP A 142 12.92 17.49 6.51
CA ASP A 142 13.51 18.47 5.58
C ASP A 142 13.57 17.95 4.12
N THR A 143 12.58 17.16 3.73
CA THR A 143 12.53 16.55 2.40
C THR A 143 12.16 17.62 1.38
N GLY A 144 13.00 17.79 0.35
CA GLY A 144 12.67 18.65 -0.79
C GLY A 144 11.36 18.22 -1.47
N PRO A 145 10.61 19.15 -2.08
CA PRO A 145 9.38 18.81 -2.77
C PRO A 145 9.70 18.00 -4.04
N THR A 146 9.51 16.68 -3.97
CA THR A 146 9.60 15.71 -5.08
C THR A 146 11.02 15.26 -5.46
N PHE A 147 11.12 14.06 -6.06
CA PHE A 147 12.34 13.43 -6.61
C PHE A 147 13.31 14.47 -7.19
N ASN A 148 14.32 14.86 -6.42
CA ASN A 148 15.46 15.58 -6.97
C ASN A 148 16.16 14.59 -7.91
N PHE A 149 16.01 14.81 -9.21
CA PHE A 149 16.88 14.21 -10.23
C PHE A 149 18.28 14.83 -10.12
N ASP A 150 18.93 14.73 -8.97
CA ASP A 150 20.37 14.97 -8.86
C ASP A 150 21.12 13.73 -9.38
N HIS A 151 20.90 13.45 -10.66
CA HIS A 151 21.88 12.81 -11.51
C HIS A 151 22.88 13.85 -12.00
N THR A 152 23.50 14.61 -11.09
CA THR A 152 24.78 15.26 -11.34
C THR A 152 25.87 14.51 -10.60
N ILE A 153 26.21 13.36 -11.19
CA ILE A 153 27.58 12.87 -11.39
C ILE A 153 28.60 13.38 -10.34
N ASN A 154 28.65 12.72 -9.17
CA ASN A 154 29.90 12.60 -8.43
C ASN A 154 30.72 11.47 -9.07
N VAL A 155 31.28 11.75 -10.25
CA VAL A 155 32.47 11.04 -10.72
C VAL A 155 33.63 11.68 -9.97
N GLN A 156 34.19 10.88 -9.06
CA GLN A 156 35.51 11.11 -8.49
C GLN A 156 36.58 11.07 -9.57
#